data_AF-A0A6G2X9A1-F1
#
_entry.id   AF-A0A6G2X9A1-F1
#
_cell.length_a   1.000
_cell.length_b   1.000
_cell.length_c   1.000
_cell.angle_alpha   90.00
_cell.angle_beta   90.00
_cell.angle_gamma   90.00
#
_symmetry.space_group_name_H-M   'P 1'
#
loop_
_entity.id
_entity.type
_entity.pdbx_description
1 polymer ?
#
loop_
_entity_poly.entity_id
_entity_poly.type
_entity_poly.pdbx_seq_one_letter_code
_entity_poly.pdbx_strand_id
1 'polypeptide(L)'
;MITAIVIPVDPGQPVRLQQLETSDIDAYQQIVGGNLQIVGLERPPAGMYLNESGKLNRMRVNHRATTLVWVHNSAFRNHDVIVGPALIVGPPNRHGDDTTAPQDLTDLLLHTKRYRVQLWTGGDTRWTSDPEVFTDWTEAYRYALQQVETQEGAQEVRVVAELDEELREQWFRLGIENPWISSADDPPFTQNSFVGCYSIEELEQNIGHGNWAIGTAFYYRDLCFINQVEGGDEWLTIRHGIAFESMTLEPSIEEGRFASLIRRLLTASKEQCQGLTY
;
A
#
# COMPACT_ATOMS: atom_id res chain seq x y z
N MET A 1 16.15 14.61 -9.90
CA MET A 1 15.21 13.62 -10.49
C MET A 1 14.32 12.98 -9.45
N ILE A 2 13.06 12.79 -9.83
CA ILE A 2 12.04 11.99 -9.14
C ILE A 2 11.41 11.00 -10.11
N THR A 3 10.80 9.94 -9.59
CA THR A 3 9.95 9.03 -10.39
C THR A 3 8.49 9.37 -10.15
N ALA A 4 7.73 9.60 -11.22
CA ALA A 4 6.31 9.88 -11.16
C ALA A 4 5.48 8.81 -11.87
N ILE A 5 4.21 8.65 -11.48
CA ILE A 5 3.27 7.72 -12.11
C ILE A 5 2.42 8.51 -13.10
N VAL A 6 2.49 8.18 -14.38
CA VAL A 6 1.66 8.80 -15.43
C VAL A 6 0.43 7.95 -15.67
N ILE A 7 -0.75 8.59 -15.66
CA ILE A 7 -2.04 7.98 -15.92
C ILE A 7 -2.61 8.57 -17.22
N PRO A 8 -2.43 7.89 -18.36
CA PRO A 8 -3.00 8.34 -19.62
C PRO A 8 -4.53 8.38 -19.57
N VAL A 9 -5.14 9.27 -20.37
CA VAL A 9 -6.60 9.33 -20.53
C VAL A 9 -7.16 8.14 -21.33
N ASP A 10 -6.36 7.61 -22.25
CA ASP A 10 -6.73 6.46 -23.07
C ASP A 10 -6.51 5.16 -22.27
N PRO A 11 -7.57 4.37 -21.99
CA PRO A 11 -7.44 3.12 -21.25
C PRO A 11 -6.58 2.08 -21.97
N GLY A 12 -6.41 2.16 -23.29
CA GLY A 12 -5.51 1.28 -24.04
C GLY A 12 -4.03 1.56 -23.80
N GLN A 13 -3.70 2.71 -23.22
CA GLN A 13 -2.32 3.06 -22.84
C GLN A 13 -2.09 2.72 -21.37
N PRO A 14 -1.04 1.95 -21.04
CA PRO A 14 -0.78 1.53 -19.66
C PRO A 14 -0.36 2.71 -18.79
N VAL A 15 -0.66 2.60 -17.49
CA VAL A 15 0.00 3.42 -16.46
C VAL A 15 1.49 3.11 -16.49
N ARG A 16 2.33 4.13 -16.31
CA ARG A 16 3.77 3.98 -16.47
C ARG A 16 4.54 4.91 -15.54
N LEU A 17 5.76 4.50 -15.20
CA LEU A 17 6.71 5.35 -14.48
C LEU A 17 7.43 6.29 -15.45
N GLN A 18 7.72 7.51 -15.00
CA GLN A 18 8.53 8.48 -15.73
C GLN A 18 9.49 9.19 -14.79
N GLN A 19 10.77 9.26 -15.19
CA GLN A 19 11.76 10.10 -14.51
C GLN A 19 11.56 11.54 -14.94
N LEU A 20 11.53 12.45 -13.97
CA LEU A 20 11.36 13.89 -14.19
C LEU A 20 12.34 14.67 -13.31
N GLU A 21 12.84 15.78 -13.83
CA GLU A 21 13.50 16.79 -13.00
C GLU A 21 12.44 17.65 -12.33
N THR A 22 12.57 17.88 -11.02
CA THR A 22 11.57 18.64 -10.24
C THR A 22 11.45 20.09 -10.68
N SER A 23 12.52 20.65 -11.23
CA SER A 23 12.57 22.01 -11.77
C SER A 23 12.02 22.12 -13.20
N ASP A 24 11.77 21.00 -13.89
CA ASP A 24 11.33 20.98 -15.28
C ASP A 24 9.81 21.03 -15.37
N ILE A 25 9.26 22.22 -15.13
CA ILE A 25 7.81 22.47 -15.17
C ILE A 25 7.24 22.20 -16.57
N ASP A 26 8.02 22.45 -17.63
CA ASP A 26 7.59 22.22 -19.01
C ASP A 26 7.33 20.73 -19.25
N ALA A 27 8.15 19.83 -18.69
CA ALA A 27 7.91 18.39 -18.77
C ALA A 27 6.58 17.98 -18.11
N TYR A 28 6.22 18.59 -16.98
CA TYR A 28 4.94 18.32 -16.29
C TYR A 28 3.78 18.82 -17.15
N GLN A 29 3.89 20.04 -17.69
CA GLN A 29 2.87 20.66 -18.54
C GLN A 29 2.65 19.86 -19.83
N GLN A 30 3.72 19.32 -20.42
CA GLN A 30 3.62 18.45 -21.59
C GLN A 30 2.86 17.15 -21.28
N ILE A 31 3.03 16.57 -20.09
CA ILE A 31 2.33 15.35 -19.70
C ILE A 31 0.83 15.62 -19.51
N VAL A 32 0.46 16.63 -18.71
CA VAL A 32 -0.95 16.91 -18.41
C VAL A 32 -1.66 17.65 -19.55
N GLY A 33 -0.89 18.25 -20.46
CA GLY A 33 -1.38 18.93 -21.67
C GLY A 33 -1.79 20.38 -21.44
N GLY A 34 -1.19 21.10 -20.50
CA GLY A 34 -1.48 22.51 -20.21
C GLY A 34 -0.96 22.98 -18.86
N ASN A 35 -1.53 24.09 -18.36
CA ASN A 35 -1.19 24.65 -17.05
C ASN A 35 -1.46 23.66 -15.92
N LEU A 36 -0.60 23.66 -14.91
CA LEU A 36 -0.66 22.69 -13.82
C LEU A 36 -1.67 23.11 -12.75
N GLN A 37 -2.52 22.16 -12.38
CA GLN A 37 -3.26 22.15 -11.13
C GLN A 37 -2.90 20.87 -10.38
N ILE A 38 -2.88 20.93 -9.05
CA ILE A 38 -2.62 19.77 -8.19
C ILE A 38 -3.86 19.45 -7.34
N VAL A 39 -4.14 18.16 -7.17
CA VAL A 39 -5.08 17.65 -6.16
C VAL A 39 -4.34 16.71 -5.22
N GLY A 40 -4.65 16.76 -3.93
CA GLY A 40 -4.01 15.93 -2.91
C GLY A 40 -4.65 14.55 -2.80
N LEU A 41 -3.83 13.51 -2.64
CA LEU A 41 -4.21 12.17 -2.21
C LEU A 41 -3.81 12.01 -0.74
N GLU A 42 -4.60 11.28 0.05
CA GLU A 42 -4.40 11.19 1.50
C GLU A 42 -3.81 9.85 1.94
N ARG A 43 -4.14 8.76 1.24
CA ARG A 43 -3.76 7.40 1.64
C ARG A 43 -3.22 6.62 0.44
N PRO A 44 -1.89 6.52 0.25
CA PRO A 44 -0.86 7.29 0.95
C PRO A 44 -0.86 8.77 0.50
N PRO A 45 -0.22 9.68 1.28
CA PRO A 45 -0.04 11.07 0.89
C PRO A 45 0.67 11.21 -0.45
N ALA A 46 0.08 11.93 -1.40
CA ALA A 46 0.65 12.20 -2.71
C ALA A 46 0.00 13.43 -3.37
N GLY A 47 0.64 13.92 -4.43
CA GLY A 47 0.08 14.96 -5.31
C GLY A 47 -0.27 14.39 -6.67
N MET A 48 -1.44 14.71 -7.21
CA MET A 48 -1.81 14.41 -8.59
C MET A 48 -1.93 15.71 -9.40
N TYR A 49 -1.01 15.90 -10.33
CA TYR A 49 -1.05 16.99 -11.30
C TYR A 49 -1.98 16.67 -12.47
N LEU A 50 -2.70 17.69 -12.90
CA LEU A 50 -3.65 17.69 -14.01
C LEU A 50 -3.65 19.05 -14.71
N ASN A 51 -4.32 19.13 -15.86
CA ASN A 51 -4.47 20.39 -16.59
C ASN A 51 -5.55 21.27 -15.95
N GLU A 52 -5.17 22.41 -15.38
CA GLU A 52 -6.05 23.40 -14.75
C GLU A 52 -7.21 23.82 -15.66
N SER A 53 -6.93 23.99 -16.95
CA SER A 53 -7.92 24.39 -17.96
C SER A 53 -8.60 23.20 -18.63
N GLY A 54 -8.35 21.96 -18.19
CA GLY A 54 -8.79 20.76 -18.90
C GLY A 54 -10.31 20.67 -19.08
N LYS A 55 -11.08 21.08 -18.06
CA LYS A 55 -12.56 21.08 -18.13
C LYS A 55 -13.07 22.17 -19.07
N LEU A 56 -12.49 23.37 -19.00
CA LEU A 56 -12.79 24.48 -19.92
C LEU A 56 -12.50 24.10 -21.37
N ASN A 57 -11.39 23.38 -21.59
CA ASN A 57 -10.96 22.88 -22.88
C ASN A 57 -11.69 21.60 -23.33
N ARG A 58 -12.68 21.13 -22.56
CA ARG A 58 -13.48 19.93 -22.86
C ARG A 58 -12.63 18.68 -23.10
N MET A 59 -11.54 18.53 -22.35
CA MET A 59 -10.74 17.29 -22.37
C MET A 59 -11.60 16.10 -21.91
N ARG A 60 -11.26 14.92 -22.40
CA ARG A 60 -11.96 13.67 -22.04
C ARG A 60 -11.77 13.37 -20.55
N VAL A 61 -12.81 12.84 -19.91
CA VAL A 61 -12.72 12.32 -18.53
C VAL A 61 -11.72 11.17 -18.49
N ASN A 62 -10.82 11.22 -17.51
CA ASN A 62 -9.89 10.16 -17.20
C ASN A 62 -10.47 9.34 -16.04
N HIS A 63 -11.20 8.29 -16.38
CA HIS A 63 -11.87 7.44 -15.40
C HIS A 63 -10.87 6.81 -14.41
N ARG A 64 -9.70 6.38 -14.89
CA ARG A 64 -8.65 5.81 -14.04
C ARG A 64 -8.15 6.81 -12.99
N ALA A 65 -7.81 8.03 -13.40
CA ALA A 65 -7.38 9.08 -12.47
C ALA A 65 -8.50 9.51 -11.53
N THR A 66 -9.75 9.59 -12.03
CA THR A 66 -10.93 9.93 -11.22
C THR A 66 -11.17 8.90 -10.12
N THR A 67 -11.17 7.61 -10.47
CA THR A 67 -11.35 6.52 -9.51
C THR A 67 -10.25 6.53 -8.45
N LEU A 68 -9.00 6.76 -8.85
CA LEU A 68 -7.88 6.88 -7.90
C LEU A 68 -8.09 8.03 -6.92
N VAL A 69 -8.47 9.22 -7.41
CA VAL A 69 -8.76 10.37 -6.54
C VAL A 69 -9.91 10.04 -5.58
N TRP A 70 -10.99 9.41 -6.03
CA TRP A 70 -12.15 9.12 -5.18
C TRP A 70 -11.91 8.05 -4.10
N VAL A 71 -11.00 7.11 -4.35
CA VAL A 71 -10.58 6.12 -3.36
C VAL A 71 -9.57 6.73 -2.38
N HIS A 72 -8.59 7.49 -2.88
CA HIS A 72 -7.49 8.00 -2.06
C HIS A 72 -7.76 9.37 -1.43
N ASN A 73 -8.85 10.05 -1.81
CA ASN A 73 -9.35 11.27 -1.20
C ASN A 73 -10.89 11.30 -1.32
N SER A 74 -11.56 10.83 -0.27
CA SER A 74 -13.02 10.68 -0.24
C SER A 74 -13.77 12.01 -0.37
N ALA A 75 -13.13 13.15 -0.08
CA ALA A 75 -13.73 14.48 -0.22
C ALA A 75 -14.08 14.83 -1.68
N PHE A 76 -13.42 14.22 -2.67
CA PHE A 76 -13.72 14.42 -4.09
C PHE A 76 -14.79 13.46 -4.63
N ARG A 77 -15.08 12.38 -3.91
CA ARG A 77 -15.97 11.30 -4.36
C ARG A 77 -17.35 11.87 -4.69
N ASN A 78 -17.86 11.62 -5.89
CA ASN A 78 -19.15 12.14 -6.38
C ASN A 78 -19.27 13.68 -6.47
N HIS A 79 -18.18 14.42 -6.27
CA HIS A 79 -18.16 15.89 -6.33
C HIS A 79 -17.39 16.42 -7.53
N ASP A 80 -16.33 15.72 -7.95
CA ASP A 80 -15.52 16.17 -9.07
C ASP A 80 -14.89 15.03 -9.88
N VAL A 81 -14.50 15.30 -11.13
CA VAL A 81 -13.84 14.34 -12.02
C VAL A 81 -12.54 14.90 -12.58
N ILE A 82 -11.59 14.00 -12.85
CA ILE A 82 -10.32 14.32 -13.48
C ILE A 82 -10.47 14.20 -15.00
N VAL A 83 -10.00 15.22 -15.72
CA VAL A 83 -10.02 15.25 -17.19
C VAL A 83 -8.60 15.34 -17.73
N GLY A 84 -8.35 14.66 -18.86
CA GLY A 84 -7.04 14.59 -19.47
C GLY A 84 -6.06 13.62 -18.77
N PRO A 85 -4.83 13.49 -19.28
CA PRO A 85 -3.78 12.74 -18.61
C PRO A 85 -3.45 13.34 -17.23
N ALA A 86 -3.04 12.50 -16.30
CA ALA A 86 -2.65 12.92 -14.95
C ALA A 86 -1.26 12.36 -14.58
N LEU A 87 -0.63 12.99 -13.59
CA LEU A 87 0.71 12.66 -13.11
C LEU A 87 0.69 12.61 -11.58
N ILE A 88 1.05 11.48 -10.96
CA ILE A 88 1.18 11.37 -9.50
C ILE A 88 2.65 11.48 -9.08
N VAL A 89 2.91 12.30 -8.07
CA VAL A 89 4.20 12.48 -7.38
C VAL A 89 4.03 12.26 -5.87
N GLY A 90 5.15 12.13 -5.17
CA GLY A 90 5.17 12.06 -3.70
C GLY A 90 4.90 13.41 -3.05
N PRO A 91 4.68 13.44 -1.72
CA PRO A 91 4.46 14.68 -1.00
C PRO A 91 5.70 15.59 -1.11
N PRO A 92 5.54 16.93 -1.07
CA PRO A 92 6.67 17.83 -1.17
C PRO A 92 7.62 17.63 0.01
N ASN A 93 8.92 17.76 -0.25
CA ASN A 93 9.95 17.75 0.79
C ASN A 93 9.92 19.07 1.60
N ARG A 94 10.82 19.20 2.58
CA ARG A 94 10.93 20.40 3.42
C ARG A 94 11.23 21.71 2.67
N HIS A 95 11.72 21.63 1.43
CA HIS A 95 12.00 22.76 0.55
C HIS A 95 10.82 23.09 -0.38
N GLY A 96 9.75 22.28 -0.34
CA GLY A 96 8.58 22.44 -1.20
C GLY A 96 8.70 21.72 -2.55
N ASP A 97 9.80 21.00 -2.82
CA ASP A 97 9.96 20.27 -4.07
C ASP A 97 9.22 18.93 -4.01
N ASP A 98 8.58 18.56 -5.13
CA ASP A 98 7.97 17.24 -5.30
C ASP A 98 8.98 16.11 -5.04
N THR A 99 8.48 14.99 -4.50
CA THR A 99 9.27 13.78 -4.28
C THR A 99 8.82 12.64 -5.18
N THR A 100 9.56 11.54 -5.18
CA THR A 100 9.17 10.33 -5.92
C THR A 100 7.80 9.84 -5.45
N ALA A 101 6.97 9.42 -6.40
CA ALA A 101 5.66 8.84 -6.14
C ALA A 101 5.73 7.76 -5.05
N PRO A 102 4.73 7.67 -4.16
CA PRO A 102 4.76 6.70 -3.07
C PRO A 102 4.93 5.29 -3.61
N GLN A 103 5.83 4.54 -2.97
CA GLN A 103 6.12 3.18 -3.39
C GLN A 103 4.87 2.28 -3.26
N ASP A 104 3.96 2.55 -2.31
CA ASP A 104 2.70 1.80 -2.19
C ASP A 104 1.81 1.95 -3.42
N LEU A 105 1.68 3.16 -3.97
CA LEU A 105 0.92 3.38 -5.20
C LEU A 105 1.65 2.78 -6.42
N THR A 106 2.98 2.85 -6.42
CA THR A 106 3.79 2.25 -7.49
C THR A 106 3.62 0.73 -7.51
N ASP A 107 3.78 0.08 -6.35
CA ASP A 107 3.61 -1.35 -6.19
C ASP A 107 2.18 -1.78 -6.52
N LEU A 108 1.18 -1.04 -6.03
CA LEU A 108 -0.22 -1.35 -6.28
C LEU A 108 -0.59 -1.23 -7.77
N LEU A 109 -0.17 -0.17 -8.46
CA LEU A 109 -0.61 0.08 -9.84
C LEU A 109 0.22 -0.63 -10.91
N LEU A 110 1.48 -1.02 -10.61
CA LEU A 110 2.40 -1.56 -11.61
C LEU A 110 2.97 -2.95 -11.29
N HIS A 111 2.92 -3.41 -10.04
CA HIS A 111 3.64 -4.64 -9.63
C HIS A 111 2.76 -5.67 -8.92
N THR A 112 1.63 -5.25 -8.37
CA THR A 112 0.70 -6.12 -7.65
C THR A 112 -0.06 -7.00 -8.64
N LYS A 113 -0.14 -8.30 -8.33
CA LYS A 113 -0.83 -9.29 -9.18
C LYS A 113 -2.23 -9.60 -8.71
N ARG A 114 -2.48 -9.42 -7.41
CA ARG A 114 -3.72 -9.79 -6.73
C ARG A 114 -4.12 -8.67 -5.80
N TYR A 115 -5.40 -8.32 -5.81
CA TYR A 115 -5.94 -7.19 -5.08
C TYR A 115 -7.13 -7.64 -4.24
N ARG A 116 -7.30 -6.97 -3.11
CA ARG A 116 -8.50 -7.07 -2.28
C ARG A 116 -9.00 -5.67 -1.95
N VAL A 117 -10.31 -5.57 -1.72
CA VAL A 117 -10.94 -4.36 -1.24
C VAL A 117 -11.16 -4.46 0.27
N GLN A 118 -10.85 -3.38 0.98
CA GLN A 118 -11.13 -3.25 2.40
C GLN A 118 -12.03 -2.05 2.65
N LEU A 119 -13.01 -2.23 3.54
CA LEU A 119 -14.01 -1.23 3.89
C LEU A 119 -13.85 -0.83 5.35
N TRP A 120 -14.07 0.45 5.62
CA TRP A 120 -14.23 0.98 6.96
C TRP A 120 -15.67 1.43 7.15
N THR A 121 -16.36 0.82 8.11
CA THR A 121 -17.70 1.26 8.53
C THR A 121 -17.58 2.11 9.80
N GLY A 122 -18.38 3.16 9.92
CA GLY A 122 -18.26 4.13 11.02
C GLY A 122 -18.44 3.58 12.44
N GLY A 123 -18.89 2.33 12.58
CA GLY A 123 -19.05 1.64 13.87
C GLY A 123 -17.90 0.68 14.21
N ASP A 124 -17.03 0.36 13.26
CA ASP A 124 -15.93 -0.57 13.45
C ASP A 124 -14.65 0.14 13.88
N THR A 125 -13.79 -0.59 14.59
CA THR A 125 -12.43 -0.14 14.94
C THR A 125 -11.37 -0.67 13.98
N ARG A 126 -11.76 -1.43 12.94
CA ARG A 126 -10.87 -2.14 12.03
C ARG A 126 -11.41 -2.15 10.61
N TRP A 127 -10.48 -2.21 9.66
CA TRP A 127 -10.78 -2.46 8.25
C TRP A 127 -11.30 -3.88 8.06
N THR A 128 -12.42 -4.03 7.35
CA THR A 128 -12.96 -5.34 6.98
C THR A 128 -12.60 -5.67 5.54
N SER A 129 -12.03 -6.85 5.33
CA SER A 129 -11.63 -7.35 4.03
C SER A 129 -12.80 -8.01 3.31
N ASP A 130 -13.05 -7.58 2.08
CA ASP A 130 -13.99 -8.24 1.16
C ASP A 130 -13.41 -9.58 0.69
N PRO A 131 -14.18 -10.68 0.61
CA PRO A 131 -13.68 -11.98 0.19
C PRO A 131 -13.23 -12.02 -1.29
N GLU A 132 -13.74 -11.14 -2.15
CA GLU A 132 -13.43 -11.10 -3.58
C GLU A 132 -11.95 -10.74 -3.82
N VAL A 133 -11.30 -11.45 -4.75
CA VAL A 133 -9.90 -11.21 -5.16
C VAL A 133 -9.87 -10.85 -6.63
N PHE A 134 -9.19 -9.76 -6.96
CA PHE A 134 -9.05 -9.24 -8.32
C PHE A 134 -7.62 -9.42 -8.82
N THR A 135 -7.44 -9.51 -10.14
CA THR A 135 -6.12 -9.53 -10.79
C THR A 135 -5.82 -8.26 -11.59
N ASP A 136 -6.78 -7.35 -11.65
CA ASP A 136 -6.66 -6.06 -12.33
C ASP A 136 -7.04 -4.94 -11.35
N TRP A 137 -6.14 -3.98 -11.19
CA TRP A 137 -6.38 -2.89 -10.24
C TRP A 137 -7.56 -2.01 -10.67
N THR A 138 -7.81 -1.81 -11.97
CA THR A 138 -8.92 -0.95 -12.40
C THR A 138 -10.28 -1.56 -12.07
N GLU A 139 -10.40 -2.88 -12.13
CA GLU A 139 -11.59 -3.60 -11.65
C GLU A 139 -11.70 -3.50 -10.13
N ALA A 140 -10.61 -3.78 -9.40
CA ALA A 140 -10.61 -3.69 -7.93
C ALA A 140 -11.01 -2.31 -7.42
N TYR A 141 -10.50 -1.25 -8.04
CA TYR A 141 -10.79 0.14 -7.69
C TYR A 141 -12.23 0.57 -8.06
N ARG A 142 -12.77 0.07 -9.18
CA ARG A 142 -14.19 0.30 -9.51
C ARG A 142 -15.10 -0.42 -8.53
N TYR A 143 -14.78 -1.67 -8.22
CA TYR A 143 -15.51 -2.44 -7.22
C TYR A 143 -15.46 -1.76 -5.85
N ALA A 144 -14.29 -1.26 -5.43
CA ALA A 144 -14.15 -0.50 -4.20
C ALA A 144 -15.15 0.67 -4.08
N LEU A 145 -15.29 1.47 -5.14
CA LEU A 145 -16.28 2.56 -5.15
C LEU A 145 -17.72 2.04 -5.10
N GLN A 146 -18.03 0.99 -5.85
CA GLN A 146 -19.34 0.35 -5.81
C GLN A 146 -19.69 -0.15 -4.40
N GLN A 147 -18.73 -0.74 -3.68
CA GLN A 147 -18.95 -1.22 -2.32
C GLN A 147 -19.30 -0.08 -1.37
N VAL A 148 -18.62 1.08 -1.46
CA VAL A 148 -18.96 2.22 -0.59
C VAL A 148 -20.33 2.81 -0.91
N GLU A 149 -20.77 2.76 -2.16
CA GLU A 149 -22.09 3.27 -2.56
C GLU A 149 -23.23 2.34 -2.16
N THR A 150 -22.97 1.03 -2.07
CA THR A 150 -24.00 0.01 -1.88
C THR A 150 -24.05 -0.56 -0.47
N GLN A 151 -22.94 -0.55 0.27
CA GLN A 151 -22.87 -1.05 1.64
C GLN A 151 -23.33 0.01 2.63
N GLU A 152 -24.35 -0.33 3.42
CA GLU A 152 -24.85 0.55 4.47
C GLU A 152 -23.77 0.84 5.53
N GLY A 153 -23.51 2.12 5.80
CA GLY A 153 -22.55 2.54 6.83
C GLY A 153 -21.08 2.53 6.40
N ALA A 154 -20.75 2.12 5.17
CA ALA A 154 -19.39 2.26 4.62
C ALA A 154 -19.03 3.74 4.45
N GLN A 155 -17.90 4.15 5.03
CA GLN A 155 -17.41 5.53 4.97
C GLN A 155 -16.17 5.62 4.08
N GLU A 156 -15.24 4.69 4.31
CA GLU A 156 -13.97 4.65 3.60
C GLU A 156 -13.71 3.29 2.96
N VAL A 157 -12.92 3.32 1.89
CA VAL A 157 -12.49 2.14 1.17
C VAL A 157 -11.04 2.27 0.78
N ARG A 158 -10.35 1.14 0.72
CA ARG A 158 -9.02 1.05 0.16
C ARG A 158 -8.87 -0.23 -0.65
N VAL A 159 -7.98 -0.16 -1.65
CA VAL A 159 -7.51 -1.33 -2.38
C VAL A 159 -6.14 -1.69 -1.83
N VAL A 160 -5.95 -2.97 -1.52
CA VAL A 160 -4.71 -3.50 -0.95
C VAL A 160 -4.19 -4.64 -1.80
N ALA A 161 -2.88 -4.87 -1.73
CA ALA A 161 -2.27 -6.05 -2.33
C ALA A 161 -2.67 -7.31 -1.53
N GLU A 162 -3.16 -8.32 -2.22
CA GLU A 162 -3.41 -9.64 -1.65
C GLU A 162 -2.13 -10.47 -1.71
N LEU A 163 -1.83 -11.19 -0.62
CA LEU A 163 -0.67 -12.06 -0.54
C LEU A 163 -0.75 -13.15 -1.62
N ASP A 164 0.36 -13.33 -2.34
CA ASP A 164 0.49 -14.40 -3.32
C ASP A 164 0.37 -15.78 -2.65
N GLU A 165 -0.34 -16.72 -3.28
CA GLU A 165 -0.60 -18.04 -2.71
C GLU A 165 0.67 -18.87 -2.51
N GLU A 166 1.64 -18.78 -3.42
CA GLU A 166 2.93 -19.49 -3.30
C GLU A 166 3.75 -18.94 -2.14
N LEU A 167 3.80 -17.60 -2.03
CA LEU A 167 4.48 -16.93 -0.93
C LEU A 167 3.82 -17.21 0.41
N ARG A 168 2.47 -17.22 0.46
CA ARG A 168 1.67 -17.58 1.64
C ARG A 168 1.99 -19.01 2.10
N GLU A 169 2.03 -19.96 1.17
CA GLU A 169 2.36 -21.35 1.46
C GLU A 169 3.80 -21.49 1.97
N GLN A 170 4.74 -20.75 1.38
CA GLN A 170 6.12 -20.72 1.84
C GLN A 170 6.24 -20.16 3.26
N TRP A 171 5.58 -19.05 3.57
CA TRP A 171 5.57 -18.47 4.91
C TRP A 171 4.89 -19.38 5.93
N PHE A 172 3.79 -20.02 5.55
CA PHE A 172 3.11 -20.99 6.40
C PHE A 172 4.02 -22.16 6.77
N ARG A 173 4.74 -22.71 5.79
CA ARG A 173 5.73 -23.78 6.04
C ARG A 173 6.82 -23.35 7.02
N LEU A 174 7.39 -22.17 6.82
CA LEU A 174 8.41 -21.61 7.73
C LEU A 174 7.87 -21.43 9.16
N GLY A 175 6.62 -21.01 9.30
CA GLY A 175 5.96 -20.91 10.60
C GLY A 175 5.75 -22.29 11.25
N ILE A 176 5.28 -23.30 10.51
CA ILE A 176 5.08 -24.65 11.06
C ILE A 176 6.40 -25.38 11.36
N GLU A 177 7.49 -25.06 10.66
CA GLU A 177 8.83 -25.59 10.99
C GLU A 177 9.37 -25.03 12.32
N ASN A 178 8.82 -23.91 12.79
CA ASN A 178 9.19 -23.30 14.06
C ASN A 178 8.46 -24.01 15.24
N PRO A 179 9.19 -24.54 16.25
CA PRO A 179 8.58 -25.32 17.34
C PRO A 179 7.60 -24.54 18.22
N TRP A 180 7.75 -23.22 18.34
CA TRP A 180 6.83 -22.38 19.12
C TRP A 180 5.58 -22.04 18.32
N ILE A 181 5.74 -21.62 17.06
CA ILE A 181 4.59 -21.25 16.21
C ILE A 181 3.70 -22.47 15.92
N SER A 182 4.29 -23.65 15.68
CA SER A 182 3.54 -24.88 15.43
C SER A 182 2.73 -25.40 16.63
N SER A 183 3.00 -24.91 17.84
CA SER A 183 2.23 -25.24 19.04
C SER A 183 1.14 -24.23 19.38
N ALA A 184 0.91 -23.22 18.53
CA ALA A 184 -0.21 -22.29 18.66
C ALA A 184 -1.55 -23.04 18.60
N ASP A 185 -2.45 -22.74 19.55
CA ASP A 185 -3.74 -23.43 19.70
C ASP A 185 -4.94 -22.47 19.81
N ASP A 186 -4.77 -21.30 20.46
CA ASP A 186 -5.85 -20.32 20.62
C ASP A 186 -5.42 -18.90 20.15
N PRO A 187 -5.50 -18.60 18.84
CA PRO A 187 -5.96 -19.46 17.75
C PRO A 187 -4.84 -20.37 17.19
N PRO A 188 -5.18 -21.45 16.45
CA PRO A 188 -4.18 -22.26 15.76
C PRO A 188 -3.53 -21.50 14.60
N PHE A 189 -2.25 -21.75 14.35
CA PHE A 189 -1.55 -21.18 13.21
C PHE A 189 -1.97 -21.90 11.90
N THR A 190 -2.53 -21.14 10.95
CA THR A 190 -3.06 -21.65 9.68
C THR A 190 -2.61 -20.77 8.51
N GLN A 191 -2.86 -21.22 7.28
CA GLN A 191 -2.64 -20.41 6.07
C GLN A 191 -3.41 -19.08 6.06
N ASN A 192 -4.46 -18.96 6.88
CA ASN A 192 -5.27 -17.74 7.00
C ASN A 192 -4.81 -16.81 8.14
N SER A 193 -3.76 -17.18 8.88
CA SER A 193 -3.27 -16.37 10.02
C SER A 193 -2.55 -15.08 9.61
N PHE A 194 -2.21 -14.91 8.32
CA PHE A 194 -1.49 -13.74 7.81
C PHE A 194 -2.40 -12.54 7.58
N VAL A 195 -2.15 -11.45 8.30
CA VAL A 195 -2.87 -10.19 8.18
C VAL A 195 -2.00 -9.14 7.50
N GLY A 196 -2.45 -8.67 6.33
CA GLY A 196 -1.76 -7.64 5.56
C GLY A 196 -2.01 -6.25 6.12
N CYS A 197 -0.94 -5.52 6.38
CA CYS A 197 -0.97 -4.11 6.77
C CYS A 197 -0.88 -3.22 5.52
N TYR A 198 -1.62 -2.11 5.50
CA TYR A 198 -1.63 -1.19 4.36
C TYR A 198 -0.41 -0.28 4.31
N SER A 199 0.15 0.06 5.46
CA SER A 199 1.31 0.95 5.59
C SER A 199 2.22 0.50 6.72
N ILE A 200 3.41 1.11 6.78
CA ILE A 200 4.36 0.89 7.88
C ILE A 200 3.75 1.32 9.20
N GLU A 201 2.97 2.40 9.22
CA GLU A 201 2.29 2.91 10.41
C GLU A 201 1.22 1.94 10.91
N GLU A 202 0.45 1.31 10.01
CA GLU A 202 -0.51 0.27 10.42
C GLU A 202 0.20 -0.98 10.96
N LEU A 203 1.32 -1.37 10.34
CA LEU A 203 2.15 -2.46 10.85
C LEU A 203 2.70 -2.15 12.24
N GLU A 204 3.18 -0.92 12.46
CA GLU A 204 3.66 -0.42 13.75
C GLU A 204 2.56 -0.44 14.82
N GLN A 205 1.36 0.04 14.47
CA GLN A 205 0.19 0.01 15.36
C GLN A 205 -0.23 -1.40 15.74
N ASN A 206 -0.25 -2.33 14.77
CA ASN A 206 -0.61 -3.72 15.01
C ASN A 206 0.43 -4.39 15.92
N ILE A 207 1.72 -4.31 15.58
CA ILE A 207 2.76 -4.94 16.39
C ILE A 207 2.84 -4.29 17.78
N GLY A 208 2.81 -2.96 17.85
CA GLY A 208 2.87 -2.19 19.10
C GLY A 208 1.64 -2.31 20.00
N HIS A 209 0.53 -2.90 19.53
CA HIS A 209 -0.62 -3.19 20.39
C HIS A 209 -0.27 -4.18 21.51
N GLY A 210 0.67 -5.09 21.24
CA GLY A 210 1.07 -6.15 22.17
C GLY A 210 -0.05 -7.13 22.50
N ASN A 211 0.20 -7.97 23.51
CA ASN A 211 -0.71 -9.03 23.98
C ASN A 211 -1.17 -9.97 22.85
N TRP A 212 -0.26 -10.28 21.93
CA TRP A 212 -0.52 -11.17 20.82
C TRP A 212 -0.31 -12.63 21.21
N ALA A 213 -1.23 -13.48 20.76
CA ALA A 213 -1.07 -14.93 20.85
C ALA A 213 0.06 -15.39 19.91
N ILE A 214 0.71 -16.50 20.25
CA ILE A 214 1.69 -17.17 19.39
C ILE A 214 1.06 -17.48 18.02
N GLY A 215 1.82 -17.31 16.94
CA GLY A 215 1.33 -17.55 15.57
C GLY A 215 0.55 -16.38 14.97
N THR A 216 0.29 -15.31 15.72
CA THR A 216 -0.22 -14.06 15.13
C THR A 216 0.78 -13.56 14.08
N ALA A 217 0.32 -13.35 12.84
CA ALA A 217 1.20 -12.98 11.74
C ALA A 217 0.76 -11.68 11.05
N PHE A 218 1.67 -10.71 10.99
CA PHE A 218 1.48 -9.46 10.26
C PHE A 218 2.48 -9.37 9.11
N TYR A 219 2.06 -8.81 7.99
CA TYR A 219 2.97 -8.55 6.88
C TYR A 219 2.72 -7.20 6.23
N TYR A 220 3.77 -6.65 5.64
CA TYR A 220 3.71 -5.49 4.78
C TYR A 220 4.57 -5.76 3.56
N ARG A 221 3.93 -5.83 2.39
CA ARG A 221 4.54 -6.31 1.14
C ARG A 221 5.12 -7.72 1.33
N ASP A 222 6.35 -7.97 0.91
CA ASP A 222 7.05 -9.26 1.09
C ASP A 222 7.94 -9.27 2.35
N LEU A 223 7.51 -8.58 3.42
CA LEU A 223 8.11 -8.62 4.75
C LEU A 223 7.06 -9.09 5.76
N CYS A 224 7.31 -10.23 6.40
CA CYS A 224 6.37 -10.90 7.30
C CYS A 224 6.99 -11.11 8.67
N PHE A 225 6.16 -10.98 9.70
CA PHE A 225 6.47 -11.16 11.10
C PHE A 225 5.48 -12.15 11.70
N ILE A 226 5.96 -13.25 12.27
CA ILE A 226 5.12 -14.23 12.97
C ILE A 226 5.51 -14.26 14.43
N ASN A 227 4.58 -13.96 15.33
CA ASN A 227 4.85 -13.93 16.76
C ASN A 227 5.24 -15.33 17.28
N GLN A 228 6.37 -15.41 17.99
CA GLN A 228 6.94 -16.66 18.49
C GLN A 228 6.71 -16.86 20.00
N VAL A 229 6.30 -15.82 20.73
CA VAL A 229 6.17 -15.83 22.19
C VAL A 229 4.86 -15.21 22.62
N GLU A 230 4.32 -15.64 23.76
CA GLU A 230 3.16 -14.98 24.35
C GLU A 230 3.47 -13.50 24.62
N GLY A 231 2.52 -12.62 24.30
CA GLY A 231 2.66 -11.18 24.54
C GLY A 231 3.11 -10.38 23.32
N GLY A 232 3.79 -10.99 22.35
CA GLY A 232 4.21 -10.30 21.13
C GLY A 232 5.62 -9.69 21.17
N ASP A 233 6.53 -10.23 21.97
CA ASP A 233 7.86 -9.64 22.15
C ASP A 233 8.87 -10.07 21.08
N GLU A 234 8.77 -11.30 20.58
CA GLU A 234 9.71 -11.90 19.61
C GLU A 234 9.01 -12.36 18.35
N TRP A 235 9.49 -11.87 17.20
CA TRP A 235 8.87 -12.10 15.90
C TRP A 235 9.81 -12.82 14.95
N LEU A 236 9.34 -13.92 14.37
CA LEU A 236 10.02 -14.59 13.26
C LEU A 236 9.90 -13.69 12.03
N THR A 237 11.03 -13.13 11.60
CA THR A 237 11.08 -12.21 10.48
C THR A 237 11.43 -12.94 9.19
N ILE A 238 10.57 -12.77 8.19
CA ILE A 238 10.63 -13.43 6.89
C ILE A 238 10.65 -12.38 5.77
N ARG A 239 11.60 -12.50 4.85
CA ARG A 239 11.72 -11.65 3.65
C ARG A 239 12.21 -12.51 2.49
N HIS A 240 11.75 -12.28 1.26
CA HIS A 240 12.16 -13.07 0.06
C HIS A 240 11.90 -14.58 0.23
N GLY A 241 10.88 -14.92 1.00
CA GLY A 241 10.54 -16.29 1.36
C GLY A 241 11.59 -17.01 2.23
N ILE A 242 12.48 -16.28 2.91
CA ILE A 242 13.43 -16.85 3.87
C ILE A 242 13.17 -16.30 5.27
N ALA A 243 13.07 -17.17 6.26
CA ALA A 243 13.18 -16.79 7.65
C ALA A 243 14.65 -16.54 7.96
N PHE A 244 14.99 -15.37 8.50
CA PHE A 244 16.38 -14.99 8.72
C PHE A 244 16.69 -14.54 10.14
N GLU A 245 15.70 -14.08 10.92
CA GLU A 245 15.96 -13.56 12.26
C GLU A 245 14.73 -13.67 13.18
N SER A 246 14.97 -13.74 14.49
CA SER A 246 13.98 -13.50 15.54
C SER A 246 14.21 -12.08 16.05
N MET A 247 13.22 -11.19 15.91
CA MET A 247 13.38 -9.78 16.21
C MET A 247 12.48 -9.34 17.37
N THR A 248 13.08 -8.67 18.34
CA THR A 248 12.37 -7.83 19.31
C THR A 248 12.05 -6.48 18.68
N LEU A 249 10.76 -6.19 18.44
CA LEU A 249 10.34 -4.99 17.72
C LEU A 249 9.92 -3.84 18.64
N GLU A 250 9.47 -4.14 19.85
CA GLU A 250 8.98 -3.14 20.82
C GLU A 250 9.99 -2.01 21.09
N PRO A 251 11.29 -2.27 21.35
CA PRO A 251 12.25 -1.17 21.58
C PRO A 251 12.38 -0.24 20.36
N SER A 252 12.27 -0.79 19.15
CA SER A 252 12.32 0.02 17.93
C SER A 252 11.08 0.91 17.80
N ILE A 253 9.92 0.48 18.29
CA ILE A 253 8.68 1.27 18.30
C ILE A 253 8.79 2.38 19.36
N GLU A 254 9.14 2.03 20.60
CA GLU A 254 9.26 2.99 21.71
C GLU A 254 10.26 4.12 21.41
N GLU A 255 11.36 3.79 20.73
CA GLU A 255 12.39 4.75 20.36
C GLU A 255 12.09 5.49 19.04
N GLY A 256 10.95 5.24 18.40
CA GLY A 256 10.56 5.86 17.12
C GLY A 256 11.47 5.48 15.94
N ARG A 257 12.13 4.32 16.01
CA ARG A 257 13.04 3.78 14.98
C ARG A 257 12.39 2.73 14.09
N PHE A 258 11.18 2.28 14.40
CA PHE A 258 10.48 1.20 13.70
C PHE A 258 10.38 1.43 12.19
N ALA A 259 9.87 2.59 11.77
CA ALA A 259 9.74 2.89 10.34
C ALA A 259 11.09 2.90 9.58
N SER A 260 12.19 3.29 10.25
CA SER A 260 13.54 3.23 9.68
C SER A 260 14.02 1.77 9.54
N LEU A 261 13.77 0.93 10.57
CA LEU A 261 14.07 -0.50 10.52
C LEU A 261 13.31 -1.18 9.37
N ILE A 262 12.00 -1.00 9.27
CA ILE A 262 11.18 -1.61 8.22
C ILE A 262 11.67 -1.19 6.83
N ARG A 263 12.01 0.09 6.63
CA ARG A 263 12.56 0.55 5.35
C ARG A 263 13.88 -0.15 5.00
N ARG A 264 14.79 -0.34 5.96
CA ARG A 264 16.03 -1.09 5.73
C ARG A 264 15.76 -2.54 5.34
N LEU A 265 14.87 -3.22 6.07
CA LEU A 265 14.47 -4.60 5.77
C LEU A 265 13.82 -4.76 4.39
N LEU A 266 13.00 -3.80 3.98
CA LEU A 266 12.38 -3.82 2.64
C LEU A 266 13.41 -3.66 1.52
N THR A 267 14.49 -2.90 1.76
CA THR A 267 15.60 -2.70 0.80
C THR A 267 16.64 -3.82 0.81
N ALA A 268 16.66 -4.66 1.85
CA ALA A 268 17.64 -5.72 1.98
C ALA A 268 17.49 -6.77 0.87
N SER A 269 18.60 -7.19 0.27
CA SER A 269 18.63 -8.32 -0.66
C SER A 269 18.48 -9.65 0.09
N LYS A 270 18.18 -10.72 -0.65
CA LYS A 270 18.12 -12.07 -0.07
C LYS A 270 19.44 -12.46 0.59
N GLU A 271 20.57 -12.15 -0.03
CA GLU A 271 21.91 -12.43 0.48
C GLU A 271 22.21 -11.62 1.75
N GLN A 272 21.77 -10.36 1.81
CA GLN A 272 21.91 -9.53 3.01
C GLN A 272 21.08 -10.05 4.18
N CYS A 273 19.86 -10.54 3.92
CA CYS A 273 19.05 -11.22 4.93
C CYS A 273 19.74 -12.49 5.43
N GLN A 274 20.29 -13.33 4.52
CA GLN A 274 21.02 -14.54 4.92
C GLN A 274 22.29 -14.25 5.73
N GLY A 275 22.96 -13.13 5.42
CA GLY A 275 24.18 -12.69 6.10
C GLY A 275 23.95 -11.81 7.33
N LEU A 276 22.71 -11.40 7.62
CA LEU A 276 22.35 -10.41 8.66
C LEU A 276 23.11 -9.07 8.50
N THR A 277 23.23 -8.58 7.27
CA THR A 277 23.96 -7.33 6.93
C THR A 277 23.07 -6.33 6.19
N TYR A 278 22.07 -5.79 6.89
CA TYR A 278 21.03 -4.91 6.33
C TYR A 278 20.84 -3.58 7.10
#